data_AF-A0A5M3Y2F2-F1
#
_entry.id   AF-A0A5M3Y2F2-F1
#
_cell.length_a   1.000
_cell.length_b   1.000
_cell.length_c   1.000
_cell.angle_alpha   90.00
_cell.angle_beta   90.00
_cell.angle_gamma   90.00
#
_symmetry.space_group_name_H-M   'P 1'
#
loop_
_entity.id
_entity.type
_entity.pdbx_description
1 polymer ?
#
loop_
_entity_poly.entity_id
_entity_poly.type
_entity_poly.pdbx_seq_one_letter_code
_entity_poly.pdbx_strand_id
1 'polypeptide(L)'
;MAGNGPPPKENAVRRNAVDLSHLEGDDVPDKVKKLFKRDGYSVATCRWWDTWVESEQSESFKATDWQRLQMLAPLVEAYFRRPGHNALAEIRQNESLLGATVTDRMRLCMNKGESNKQNNDGKPDSYPENVKDMELYRSLGGA
;
A
#
# COMPACT_ATOMS: atom_id res chain seq x y z
N MET A 1 7.82 -25.26 31.01
CA MET A 1 7.99 -23.89 30.48
C MET A 1 8.72 -24.00 29.16
N ALA A 2 8.13 -23.54 28.06
CA ALA A 2 8.80 -23.56 26.75
C ALA A 2 9.97 -22.57 26.76
N GLY A 3 11.18 -23.06 26.47
CA GLY A 3 12.38 -22.25 26.48
C GLY A 3 12.41 -21.30 25.30
N ASN A 4 12.58 -20.00 25.58
CA ASN A 4 13.00 -19.06 24.57
C ASN A 4 14.42 -19.45 24.16
N GLY A 5 14.59 -19.86 22.90
CA GLY A 5 15.88 -20.22 22.35
C GLY A 5 16.90 -19.07 22.44
N PRO A 6 18.17 -19.34 22.11
CA PRO A 6 19.22 -18.34 22.13
C PRO A 6 18.80 -17.09 21.33
N PRO A 7 19.14 -15.89 21.83
CA PRO A 7 18.82 -14.65 21.13
C PRO A 7 19.40 -14.66 19.70
N PRO A 8 18.68 -14.11 18.71
CA PRO A 8 19.16 -14.05 17.34
C PRO A 8 20.50 -13.32 17.27
N LYS A 9 21.41 -13.82 16.42
CA LYS A 9 22.75 -13.24 16.22
C LYS A 9 22.63 -11.78 15.74
N GLU A 10 23.56 -10.91 16.13
CA GLU A 10 23.55 -9.50 15.71
C GLU A 10 23.58 -9.32 14.18
N ASN A 11 24.26 -10.24 13.48
CA ASN A 11 24.31 -10.27 12.01
C ASN A 11 23.16 -11.06 11.38
N ALA A 12 22.08 -11.33 12.10
CA ALA A 12 20.92 -12.03 11.56
C ALA A 12 20.15 -11.13 10.59
N VAL A 13 20.58 -11.14 9.33
CA VAL A 13 19.87 -10.48 8.24
C VAL A 13 18.58 -11.27 7.94
N ARG A 14 17.45 -10.57 7.87
CA ARG A 14 16.20 -11.16 7.38
C ARG A 14 16.41 -11.56 5.92
N ARG A 15 16.43 -12.86 5.63
CA ARG A 15 16.61 -13.42 4.27
C ARG A 15 15.46 -13.12 3.29
N ASN A 16 14.43 -12.39 3.72
CA ASN A 16 13.25 -12.08 2.91
C ASN A 16 13.33 -10.68 2.28
N ALA A 17 14.48 -10.01 2.30
CA ALA A 17 14.67 -8.77 1.56
C ALA A 17 14.73 -9.10 0.06
N VAL A 18 13.60 -8.89 -0.63
CA VAL A 18 13.51 -9.05 -2.08
C VAL A 18 13.95 -7.74 -2.73
N ASP A 19 14.91 -7.82 -3.64
CA ASP A 19 15.30 -6.68 -4.47
C ASP A 19 14.23 -6.42 -5.54
N LEU A 20 13.51 -5.32 -5.38
CA LEU A 20 12.41 -4.91 -6.26
C LEU A 20 12.80 -3.76 -7.21
N SER A 21 14.08 -3.35 -7.22
CA SER A 21 14.56 -2.22 -8.04
C SER A 21 14.29 -2.41 -9.54
N HIS A 22 14.34 -3.66 -10.02
CA HIS A 22 14.05 -4.01 -11.40
C HIS A 22 12.56 -3.88 -11.80
N LEU A 23 11.66 -3.64 -10.85
CA LEU A 23 10.22 -3.45 -11.07
C LEU A 23 9.81 -1.97 -11.11
N GLU A 24 10.78 -1.04 -11.07
CA GLU A 24 10.58 0.38 -11.33
C GLU A 24 10.17 0.58 -12.80
N GLY A 25 8.89 0.33 -13.08
CA GLY A 25 8.32 0.46 -14.43
C GLY A 25 7.86 1.87 -14.75
N ASP A 26 7.86 2.18 -16.05
CA ASP A 26 7.39 3.41 -16.67
C ASP A 26 6.00 3.87 -16.21
N ASP A 27 5.76 5.18 -16.36
CA ASP A 27 4.47 5.79 -16.07
C ASP A 27 3.35 5.15 -16.91
N VAL A 28 2.22 4.85 -16.27
CA VAL A 28 1.13 4.14 -16.92
C VAL A 28 0.35 5.13 -17.80
N PRO A 29 0.18 4.85 -19.11
CA PRO A 29 -0.57 5.76 -19.98
C PRO A 29 -1.99 6.00 -19.48
N ASP A 30 -2.46 7.26 -19.52
CA ASP A 30 -3.80 7.62 -19.02
C ASP A 30 -4.96 6.89 -19.71
N LYS A 31 -4.73 6.39 -20.92
CA LYS A 31 -5.70 5.55 -21.64
C LYS A 31 -6.06 4.27 -20.88
N VAL A 32 -5.13 3.72 -20.10
CA VAL A 32 -5.32 2.44 -19.38
C VAL A 32 -6.15 2.64 -18.11
N LYS A 33 -6.11 3.85 -17.54
CA LYS A 33 -6.88 4.28 -16.35
C LYS A 33 -8.37 4.52 -16.67
N LYS A 34 -8.72 4.67 -17.95
CA LYS A 34 -10.12 4.83 -18.40
C LYS A 34 -10.80 3.47 -18.55
N LEU A 35 -12.00 3.31 -17.98
CA LEU A 35 -12.82 2.11 -18.16
C LEU A 35 -13.14 1.89 -19.64
N PHE A 36 -12.75 0.74 -20.18
CA PHE A 36 -13.04 0.39 -21.57
C PHE A 36 -14.55 0.24 -21.78
N LYS A 37 -15.11 0.82 -22.86
CA LYS A 37 -16.56 0.77 -23.14
C LYS A 37 -17.44 1.19 -21.96
N ARG A 38 -17.03 2.25 -21.23
CA ARG A 38 -17.74 2.79 -20.06
C ARG A 38 -19.25 2.94 -20.27
N ASP A 39 -19.70 3.37 -21.44
CA ASP A 39 -21.12 3.58 -21.77
C ASP A 39 -21.95 2.29 -21.77
N GLY A 40 -21.31 1.12 -21.86
CA GLY A 40 -21.98 -0.18 -21.80
C GLY A 40 -22.19 -0.72 -20.38
N TYR A 41 -21.71 0.00 -19.36
CA TYR A 41 -21.76 -0.42 -17.96
C TYR A 41 -22.82 0.34 -17.17
N SER A 42 -23.36 -0.29 -16.12
CA SER A 42 -24.26 0.37 -15.19
C SER A 42 -23.54 1.46 -14.40
N VAL A 43 -24.32 2.42 -13.87
CA VAL A 43 -23.81 3.49 -13.00
C VAL A 43 -23.06 2.95 -11.78
N ALA A 44 -23.49 1.80 -11.25
CA ALA A 44 -22.84 1.15 -10.11
C ALA A 44 -21.42 0.67 -10.48
N THR A 45 -21.25 0.03 -11.63
CA THR A 45 -19.95 -0.41 -12.12
C THR A 45 -19.03 0.77 -12.44
N CYS A 46 -19.56 1.84 -13.02
CA CYS A 46 -18.81 3.07 -13.26
C CYS A 46 -18.30 3.70 -11.96
N ARG A 47 -19.14 3.78 -10.92
CA ARG A 47 -18.75 4.30 -9.60
C ARG A 47 -17.70 3.43 -8.92
N TRP A 48 -17.83 2.11 -9.05
CA TRP A 48 -16.83 1.17 -8.55
C TRP A 48 -15.47 1.40 -9.22
N TRP A 49 -15.45 1.60 -10.54
CA TRP A 49 -14.24 1.94 -11.27
C TRP A 49 -13.61 3.25 -10.79
N ASP A 50 -14.42 4.30 -10.67
CA ASP A 50 -13.95 5.62 -10.25
C ASP A 50 -13.34 5.58 -8.84
N THR A 51 -13.92 4.77 -7.94
CA THR A 51 -13.37 4.55 -6.60
C THR A 51 -11.96 3.96 -6.64
N TRP A 52 -11.71 3.01 -7.55
CA TRP A 52 -10.36 2.46 -7.75
C TRP A 52 -9.41 3.49 -8.37
N VAL A 53 -9.88 4.29 -9.33
CA VAL A 53 -9.07 5.35 -9.95
C VAL A 53 -8.66 6.44 -8.96
N GLU A 54 -9.54 6.78 -8.02
CA GLU A 54 -9.28 7.79 -6.98
C GLU A 54 -8.55 7.22 -5.75
N SER A 55 -8.38 5.89 -5.68
CA SER A 55 -7.74 5.24 -4.54
C SER A 55 -6.24 5.53 -4.47
N GLU A 56 -5.70 5.66 -3.26
CA GLU A 56 -4.24 5.80 -3.04
C GLU A 56 -3.45 4.62 -3.60
N GLN A 57 -4.04 3.43 -3.66
CA GLN A 57 -3.39 2.23 -4.20
C GLN A 57 -3.07 2.39 -5.69
N SER A 58 -3.93 3.12 -6.41
CA SER A 58 -3.81 3.31 -7.86
C SER A 58 -2.55 4.06 -8.28
N GLU A 59 -1.95 4.86 -7.39
CA GLU A 59 -0.65 5.52 -7.63
C GLU A 59 0.48 4.50 -7.85
N SER A 60 0.37 3.32 -7.22
CA SER A 60 1.37 2.25 -7.33
C SER A 60 1.08 1.24 -8.44
N PHE A 61 -0.10 1.29 -9.05
CA PHE A 61 -0.55 0.32 -10.05
C PHE A 61 0.26 0.40 -11.33
N LYS A 62 0.73 -0.76 -11.80
CA LYS A 62 1.32 -0.94 -13.12
C LYS A 62 0.24 -1.31 -14.14
N ALA A 63 0.62 -1.32 -15.41
CA ALA A 63 -0.31 -1.63 -16.51
C ALA A 63 -1.02 -2.98 -16.33
N THR A 64 -0.36 -3.95 -15.71
CA THR A 64 -0.92 -5.27 -15.38
C THR A 64 -2.07 -5.19 -14.37
N ASP A 65 -1.96 -4.31 -13.38
CA ASP A 65 -2.97 -4.14 -12.33
C ASP A 65 -4.22 -3.46 -12.92
N TRP A 66 -4.01 -2.44 -13.74
CA TRP A 66 -5.08 -1.82 -14.52
C TRP A 66 -5.77 -2.81 -15.45
N GLN A 67 -5.00 -3.64 -16.17
CA GLN A 67 -5.56 -4.71 -16.99
C GLN A 67 -6.39 -5.68 -16.14
N ARG A 68 -5.94 -6.01 -14.91
CA ARG A 68 -6.69 -6.88 -14.01
C ARG A 68 -8.02 -6.25 -13.60
N LEU A 69 -8.04 -4.97 -13.25
CA LEU A 69 -9.27 -4.23 -12.98
C LEU A 69 -10.21 -4.21 -14.19
N GLN A 70 -9.69 -3.99 -15.41
CA GLN A 70 -10.51 -4.04 -16.64
C GLN A 70 -11.18 -5.40 -16.81
N MET A 71 -10.48 -6.50 -16.51
CA MET A 71 -11.03 -7.85 -16.57
C MET A 71 -12.10 -8.12 -15.50
N LEU A 72 -12.06 -7.41 -14.36
CA LEU A 72 -13.06 -7.51 -13.31
C LEU A 72 -14.34 -6.73 -13.61
N ALA A 73 -14.27 -5.63 -14.37
CA ALA A 73 -15.43 -4.79 -14.65
C ALA A 73 -16.67 -5.56 -15.19
N PRO A 74 -16.54 -6.51 -16.14
CA PRO A 74 -17.66 -7.37 -16.55
C PRO A 74 -18.25 -8.24 -15.41
N LEU A 75 -17.41 -8.73 -14.48
CA LEU A 75 -17.86 -9.54 -13.35
C LEU A 75 -18.61 -8.69 -12.33
N VAL A 76 -18.12 -7.48 -12.06
CA VAL A 76 -18.78 -6.50 -11.18
C VAL A 76 -20.14 -6.10 -11.76
N GLU A 77 -20.21 -5.85 -13.06
CA GLU A 77 -21.47 -5.59 -13.76
C GLU A 77 -22.44 -6.78 -13.67
N ALA A 78 -21.94 -7.99 -13.90
CA ALA A 78 -22.75 -9.20 -13.77
C ALA A 78 -23.29 -9.36 -12.33
N TYR A 79 -22.47 -9.05 -11.32
CA TYR A 79 -22.87 -9.07 -9.91
C TYR A 79 -23.95 -8.03 -9.61
N PHE A 80 -23.80 -6.78 -10.07
CA PHE A 80 -24.83 -5.76 -9.87
C PHE A 80 -26.14 -6.07 -10.58
N ARG A 81 -26.07 -6.71 -11.75
CA ARG A 81 -27.26 -7.13 -12.50
C ARG A 81 -27.96 -8.33 -11.87
N ARG A 82 -27.20 -9.34 -11.46
CA ARG A 82 -27.69 -10.56 -10.84
C ARG A 82 -26.72 -11.01 -9.75
N PRO A 83 -26.98 -10.63 -8.49
CA PRO A 83 -26.12 -10.98 -7.38
C PRO A 83 -25.96 -12.50 -7.28
N GLY A 84 -24.70 -12.95 -7.21
CA GLY A 84 -24.35 -14.36 -7.13
C GLY A 84 -23.04 -14.55 -6.37
N HIS A 85 -23.01 -15.58 -5.52
CA HIS A 85 -21.88 -15.86 -4.63
C HIS A 85 -20.57 -16.13 -5.39
N ASN A 86 -20.64 -16.82 -6.54
CA ASN A 86 -19.46 -17.15 -7.34
C ASN A 86 -18.79 -15.90 -7.91
N ALA A 87 -19.57 -14.97 -8.48
CA ALA A 87 -19.04 -13.70 -9.00
C ALA A 87 -18.45 -12.86 -7.86
N LEU A 88 -19.14 -12.80 -6.71
CA LEU A 88 -18.65 -12.05 -5.55
C LEU A 88 -17.35 -12.64 -4.97
N ALA A 89 -17.20 -13.96 -4.95
CA ALA A 89 -15.99 -14.62 -4.47
C ALA A 89 -14.77 -14.27 -5.34
N GLU A 90 -14.93 -14.32 -6.67
CA GLU A 90 -13.88 -13.92 -7.62
C GLU A 90 -13.54 -12.43 -7.50
N ILE A 91 -14.55 -11.55 -7.41
CA ILE A 91 -14.34 -10.12 -7.20
C ILE A 91 -13.52 -9.90 -5.93
N ARG A 92 -13.97 -10.45 -4.79
CA ARG A 92 -13.30 -10.32 -3.50
C ARG A 92 -11.86 -10.81 -3.54
N GLN A 93 -11.60 -11.97 -4.16
CA GLN A 93 -10.26 -12.52 -4.24
C GLN A 93 -9.32 -11.55 -4.96
N ASN A 94 -9.74 -11.00 -6.09
CA ASN A 94 -8.89 -10.12 -6.88
C ASN A 94 -8.74 -8.73 -6.26
N GLU A 95 -9.80 -8.19 -5.69
CA GLU A 95 -9.76 -6.94 -4.93
C GLU A 95 -8.82 -7.04 -3.72
N SER A 96 -8.77 -8.20 -3.06
CA SER A 96 -7.83 -8.42 -1.94
C SER A 96 -6.36 -8.40 -2.37
N LEU A 97 -6.06 -8.89 -3.58
CA LEU A 97 -4.70 -8.84 -4.13
C LEU A 97 -4.26 -7.41 -4.49
N LEU A 98 -5.23 -6.53 -4.78
CA LEU A 98 -5.01 -5.11 -5.09
C LEU A 98 -5.08 -4.20 -3.86
N GLY A 99 -5.35 -4.73 -2.67
CA GLY A 99 -5.38 -3.94 -1.43
C GLY A 99 -6.69 -3.21 -1.17
N ALA A 100 -7.84 -3.77 -1.59
CA ALA A 100 -9.15 -3.13 -1.43
C ALA A 100 -9.50 -2.80 0.03
N THR A 101 -9.20 -3.69 0.97
CA THR A 101 -9.50 -3.48 2.39
C THR A 101 -8.28 -3.02 3.18
N VAL A 102 -8.51 -2.41 4.36
CA VAL A 102 -7.43 -2.02 5.28
C VAL A 102 -6.56 -3.23 5.63
N THR A 103 -7.17 -4.38 5.91
CA THR A 103 -6.46 -5.61 6.21
C THR A 103 -5.60 -6.07 5.04
N ASP A 104 -6.09 -5.92 3.80
CA ASP A 104 -5.32 -6.30 2.61
C ASP A 104 -4.13 -5.36 2.41
N ARG A 105 -4.29 -4.05 2.60
CA ARG A 105 -3.17 -3.10 2.56
C ARG A 105 -2.10 -3.38 3.60
N MET A 106 -2.51 -3.71 4.82
CA MET A 106 -1.59 -4.12 5.90
C MET A 106 -0.83 -5.41 5.54
N ARG A 107 -1.51 -6.39 4.92
CA ARG A 107 -0.88 -7.64 4.46
C ARG A 107 0.10 -7.42 3.32
N LEU A 108 -0.23 -6.52 2.40
CA LEU A 108 0.61 -6.16 1.26
C LEU A 108 1.75 -5.22 1.65
N CYS A 109 1.81 -4.78 2.92
CA CYS A 109 2.79 -3.80 3.41
C CYS A 109 2.83 -2.54 2.52
N MET A 110 1.67 -2.11 2.00
CA MET A 110 1.53 -0.89 1.21
C MET A 110 1.77 0.31 2.12
N ASN A 111 3.02 0.73 2.24
CA ASN A 111 3.39 1.96 2.90
C ASN A 111 3.50 3.06 1.84
N LYS A 112 2.76 4.16 2.02
CA LYS A 112 3.02 5.41 1.30
C LYS A 112 4.49 5.75 1.54
N GLY A 113 5.28 5.81 0.47
CA GLY A 113 6.73 5.66 0.50
C GLY A 113 7.42 6.26 1.73
N GLU A 114 8.03 5.40 2.54
CA GLU A 114 9.29 5.77 3.19
C GLU A 114 10.40 5.59 2.15
N SER A 115 10.34 6.37 1.06
CA SER A 115 11.51 6.62 0.24
C SER A 115 12.44 7.53 1.05
N ASN A 116 13.11 6.91 2.02
CA ASN A 116 14.38 7.29 2.66
C ASN A 116 14.42 6.73 4.10
N LYS A 117 14.47 5.41 4.25
CA LYS A 117 15.21 4.84 5.39
C LYS A 117 16.69 4.89 5.03
N GLN A 118 17.25 6.11 5.03
CA GLN A 118 18.67 6.27 5.33
C GLN A 118 18.92 5.45 6.60
N ASN A 119 19.91 4.56 6.53
CA ASN A 119 20.53 3.96 7.70
C ASN A 119 21.06 5.10 8.57
N ASN A 120 20.21 5.69 9.40
CA ASN A 120 20.62 6.57 10.47
C ASN A 120 20.90 5.67 11.66
N ASP A 121 22.16 5.24 11.75
CA ASP A 121 22.77 4.86 13.02
C ASP A 121 22.37 5.95 14.03
N GLY A 122 21.54 5.59 15.00
CA GLY A 122 20.65 6.47 15.75
C GLY A 122 21.32 7.65 16.48
N LYS A 123 21.72 8.67 15.72
CA LYS A 123 22.13 9.97 16.23
C LYS A 123 21.38 11.04 15.44
N PRO A 124 20.46 11.80 16.05
CA PRO A 124 19.82 12.91 15.36
C PRO A 124 20.87 13.99 15.05
N ASP A 125 20.90 14.49 13.82
CA ASP A 125 21.79 15.58 13.38
C ASP A 125 21.59 16.89 14.18
N SER A 126 20.41 17.06 14.76
CA SER A 126 20.11 18.18 15.66
C SER A 126 18.96 17.81 16.58
N TYR A 127 19.11 18.09 17.87
CA TYR A 127 18.01 18.03 18.82
C TYR A 127 17.05 19.21 18.60
N PRO A 128 15.75 19.05 18.86
CA PRO A 128 14.79 20.15 18.80
C PRO A 128 15.19 21.27 19.77
N GLU A 129 14.83 22.51 19.43
CA GLU A 129 15.32 23.73 20.10
C GLU A 129 15.03 23.75 21.61
N ASN A 130 13.93 23.11 22.02
CA ASN A 130 13.54 22.91 23.41
C ASN A 130 14.51 22.06 24.26
N VAL A 131 15.43 21.31 23.64
CA VAL A 131 16.47 20.54 24.35
C VAL A 131 17.71 21.41 24.61
N LYS A 132 17.92 22.50 23.86
CA LYS A 132 19.00 23.47 24.12
C LYS A 132 18.74 24.27 25.39
N ASP A 133 17.48 24.40 25.80
CA ASP A 133 17.07 25.11 27.02
C ASP A 133 17.34 24.34 28.31
N MET A 134 17.86 23.11 28.27
CA MET A 134 18.26 22.39 29.49
C MET A 134 19.44 23.04 30.21
N GLU A 135 20.30 23.79 29.49
CA GLU A 135 21.35 24.60 30.09
C GLU A 135 20.77 25.84 30.77
N LEU A 136 19.75 26.47 30.17
CA LEU A 136 19.02 27.58 30.76
C LEU A 136 18.26 27.13 32.03
N TYR A 137 17.61 25.97 31.99
CA TYR A 137 16.91 25.36 33.13
C TYR A 137 17.86 25.04 34.30
N ARG A 138 19.06 24.52 34.02
CA ARG A 138 20.12 24.36 35.04
C ARG A 138 20.64 25.68 35.57
N SER A 139 20.82 26.68 34.71
CA SER A 139 21.29 28.02 35.12
C SER A 139 20.27 28.78 35.98
N LEU A 140 18.98 28.48 35.81
CA LEU A 140 17.86 29.04 36.58
C LEU A 140 17.50 28.23 37.84
N GLY A 141 18.29 27.20 38.19
CA GLY A 141 18.15 26.46 39.44
C GLY A 141 17.14 25.30 39.43
N GLY A 142 16.81 24.76 38.25
CA GLY A 142 16.05 23.52 38.14
C GLY A 142 16.89 22.29 38.52
N ALA A 143 16.31 21.39 39.33
CA ALA A 143 16.95 20.22 39.95
C ALA A 143 17.54 19.20 38.97
#